data_AF-A0A1S4CGE4-F1
#
_entry.id   AF-A0A1S4CGE4-F1
#
_cell.length_a   1.000
_cell.length_b   1.000
_cell.length_c   1.000
_cell.angle_alpha   90.00
_cell.angle_beta   90.00
_cell.angle_gamma   90.00
#
_symmetry.space_group_name_H-M   'P 1'
#
loop_
_entity.id
_entity.type
_entity.pdbx_description
1 polymer ?
#
loop_
_entity_poly.entity_id
_entity_poly.type
_entity_poly.pdbx_seq_one_letter_code
_entity_poly.pdbx_strand_id
1 'polypeptide(L)'
;MDKFVIRSNIGQSSSNGNSRPSVSSNIAPEIQRETILSPPLNGGSVLELGSPNPDPKERIPILQYAPNIRDDVRRHYIEKGACQPSGHAFPKTKFGNKMRQFNPDWFKGPYSQWLEYSIKSDAVFCLCCYLFKNELESHGNAGDAFTKDGFKGWNKGTERLRTHVGEVSSIHHKCFNRMQDFVNQEQSIQSSFHKQSEKVKNDHRIRLNASVDVVRFLLRNGLSFRGHNESEDSEYKGLFLELLKFYGDKNLDVGEVILHKAPKNDMMICPAIQKHIVDACAKETIKAIIQDLDDDFFGILVDESKDISHKEQMALVIRYVNKRGEVIERFLGIVHVNDTSALSLQKIIYDLLLDHSLSFSKLRGQGYDGASNMQGRINGLNP
;
A
#
# COMPACT_ATOMS: atom_id res chain seq x y z
N MET A 1 53.58 15.98 -15.18
CA MET A 1 53.86 17.11 -16.08
C MET A 1 53.78 18.39 -15.28
N ASP A 2 54.63 19.33 -15.67
CA ASP A 2 55.18 20.43 -14.90
C ASP A 2 54.21 21.48 -14.32
N LYS A 3 54.77 22.14 -13.31
CA LYS A 3 54.42 23.40 -12.66
C LYS A 3 53.94 24.48 -13.64
N PHE A 4 52.98 25.31 -13.23
CA PHE A 4 53.13 26.78 -13.24
C PHE A 4 52.20 27.42 -12.19
N VAL A 5 52.79 28.26 -11.35
CA VAL A 5 52.15 29.17 -10.39
C VAL A 5 52.85 30.54 -10.55
N ILE A 6 52.13 31.64 -10.23
CA ILE A 6 52.61 32.98 -9.76
C ILE A 6 52.77 34.04 -10.90
N ARG A 7 52.34 35.32 -10.87
CA ARG A 7 51.80 36.35 -9.90
C ARG A 7 51.07 37.46 -10.72
N SER A 8 49.88 37.93 -10.34
CA SER A 8 49.50 39.20 -9.65
C SER A 8 50.21 40.54 -9.99
N ASN A 9 49.42 41.60 -10.22
CA ASN A 9 49.55 42.96 -9.64
C ASN A 9 48.19 43.69 -9.74
N ILE A 10 47.50 43.96 -8.62
CA ILE A 10 47.45 45.21 -7.81
C ILE A 10 46.80 46.40 -8.52
N GLY A 11 45.64 46.80 -7.99
CA GLY A 11 45.04 48.13 -8.11
C GLY A 11 44.04 48.33 -6.97
N GLN A 12 44.44 49.07 -5.94
CA GLN A 12 43.61 49.46 -4.79
C GLN A 12 42.66 50.62 -5.16
N SER A 13 41.45 50.62 -4.60
CA SER A 13 40.90 51.83 -3.99
C SER A 13 39.89 51.46 -2.89
N SER A 14 39.98 52.19 -1.79
CA SER A 14 39.29 52.04 -0.52
C SER A 14 38.01 52.88 -0.46
N SER A 15 36.96 52.39 0.20
CA SER A 15 36.21 53.20 1.18
C SER A 15 35.31 52.34 2.07
N ASN A 16 35.33 52.69 3.36
CA ASN A 16 34.60 52.09 4.47
C ASN A 16 33.10 52.42 4.43
N GLY A 17 32.28 51.51 4.97
CA GLY A 17 30.88 51.77 5.29
C GLY A 17 30.27 50.66 6.15
N ASN A 18 30.48 50.74 7.46
CA ASN A 18 29.81 49.91 8.47
C ASN A 18 28.30 50.13 8.43
N SER A 19 27.51 49.06 8.27
CA SER A 19 26.14 48.98 8.82
C SER A 19 25.67 47.52 8.85
N ARG A 20 25.49 46.98 10.06
CA ARG A 20 24.71 45.75 10.31
C ARG A 20 23.23 46.04 10.06
N PRO A 21 22.49 45.06 9.55
CA PRO A 21 21.14 44.85 10.06
C PRO A 21 20.90 43.43 10.59
N SER A 22 20.25 43.44 11.75
CA SER A 22 19.42 42.45 12.42
C SER A 22 18.96 41.21 11.62
N VAL A 23 19.24 40.05 12.23
CA VAL A 23 18.59 38.76 11.96
C VAL A 23 17.09 38.87 12.28
N SER A 24 16.25 38.81 11.24
CA SER A 24 14.81 38.60 11.38
C SER A 24 14.54 37.09 11.33
N SER A 25 14.16 36.54 12.48
CA SER A 25 13.64 35.18 12.61
C SER A 25 12.16 35.16 12.20
N ASN A 26 11.90 35.01 10.90
CA ASN A 26 10.56 34.67 10.43
C ASN A 26 10.44 33.14 10.36
N ILE A 27 9.95 32.57 11.46
CA ILE A 27 9.49 31.20 11.55
C ILE A 27 8.24 31.09 10.67
N ALA A 28 8.34 30.34 9.57
CA ALA A 28 7.17 29.93 8.78
C ALA A 28 6.34 28.94 9.61
N PRO A 29 5.00 29.02 9.59
CA PRO A 29 4.16 28.13 10.38
C PRO A 29 4.28 26.69 9.87
N GLU A 30 4.59 25.81 10.80
CA GLU A 30 4.66 24.36 10.67
C GLU A 30 3.29 23.83 10.22
N ILE A 31 3.19 23.42 8.95
CA ILE A 31 2.01 22.72 8.44
C ILE A 31 2.01 21.33 9.07
N GLN A 32 1.24 21.17 10.14
CA GLN A 32 0.86 19.86 10.67
C GLN A 32 0.10 19.10 9.60
N ARG A 33 0.80 18.22 8.86
CA ARG A 33 0.15 17.19 8.06
C ARG A 33 -0.36 16.12 9.01
N GLU A 34 -1.59 16.30 9.48
CA GLU A 34 -2.38 15.18 9.98
C GLU A 34 -2.46 14.16 8.83
N THR A 35 -1.74 13.05 9.01
CA THR A 35 -1.80 11.92 8.11
C THR A 35 -3.11 11.20 8.43
N ILE A 36 -4.21 11.65 7.84
CA ILE A 36 -5.44 10.86 7.74
C ILE A 36 -5.09 9.68 6.82
N LEU A 37 -4.70 8.57 7.43
CA LEU A 37 -4.64 7.27 6.78
C LEU A 37 -6.08 6.87 6.44
N SER A 38 -6.53 7.26 5.24
CA SER A 38 -7.72 6.65 4.64
C SER A 38 -7.44 5.14 4.46
N PRO A 39 -8.30 4.24 4.97
CA PRO A 39 -8.16 2.82 4.68
C PRO A 39 -8.36 2.55 3.18
N PRO A 40 -7.76 1.49 2.62
CA PRO A 40 -7.91 1.17 1.21
C PRO A 40 -9.36 0.81 0.89
N LEU A 41 -9.92 1.51 -0.10
CA LEU A 41 -11.17 1.16 -0.76
C LEU A 41 -10.96 -0.12 -1.58
N ASN A 42 -11.30 -1.29 -1.01
CA ASN A 42 -11.92 -2.39 -1.74
C ASN A 42 -12.35 -3.54 -0.81
N GLY A 43 -13.65 -3.85 -0.82
CA GLY A 43 -14.27 -4.95 -0.08
C GLY A 43 -15.60 -4.48 0.53
N GLY A 44 -16.73 -4.95 -0.02
CA GLY A 44 -18.07 -4.48 0.34
C GLY A 44 -18.28 -4.39 1.85
N SER A 45 -18.55 -3.18 2.35
CA SER A 45 -18.80 -2.94 3.76
C SER A 45 -20.14 -3.56 4.19
N VAL A 46 -20.25 -3.92 5.46
CA VAL A 46 -21.49 -4.37 6.14
C VAL A 46 -22.69 -3.42 5.91
N LEU A 47 -22.45 -2.19 5.42
CA LEU A 47 -23.48 -1.20 5.10
C LEU A 47 -24.40 -1.62 3.93
N GLU A 48 -23.97 -2.48 3.02
CA GLU A 48 -24.82 -2.92 1.88
C GLU A 48 -25.86 -4.00 2.26
N LEU A 49 -25.68 -4.72 3.37
CA LEU A 49 -26.56 -5.85 3.74
C LEU A 49 -27.76 -5.48 4.63
N GLY A 50 -27.91 -4.20 4.98
CA GLY A 50 -28.76 -3.78 6.09
C GLY A 50 -28.16 -4.20 7.43
N SER A 51 -28.42 -3.44 8.50
CA SER A 51 -27.87 -3.74 9.83
C SER A 51 -28.21 -5.18 10.26
N PRO A 52 -27.22 -6.03 10.56
CA PRO A 52 -27.47 -7.39 11.04
C PRO A 52 -28.40 -7.41 12.26
N ASN A 53 -29.38 -8.31 12.24
CA ASN A 53 -30.45 -8.38 13.24
C ASN A 53 -29.88 -8.65 14.64
N PRO A 54 -30.18 -7.80 15.64
CA PRO A 54 -29.64 -7.99 16.98
C PRO A 54 -30.26 -9.19 17.71
N ASP A 55 -31.48 -9.62 17.38
CA ASP A 55 -32.15 -10.74 18.08
C ASP A 55 -31.48 -12.07 17.72
N PRO A 56 -30.97 -12.83 18.71
CA PRO A 56 -30.19 -14.03 18.44
C PRO A 56 -30.98 -15.14 17.74
N LYS A 57 -32.31 -15.17 17.84
CA LYS A 57 -33.14 -16.17 17.15
C LYS A 57 -33.26 -15.89 15.66
N GLU A 58 -33.16 -14.62 15.26
CA GLU A 58 -33.40 -14.17 13.88
C GLU A 58 -32.10 -13.96 13.10
N ARG A 59 -30.95 -14.30 13.67
CA ARG A 59 -29.66 -14.16 13.01
C ARG A 59 -29.48 -15.21 11.92
N ILE A 60 -28.93 -14.78 10.80
CA ILE A 60 -28.46 -15.64 9.72
C ILE A 60 -27.21 -16.38 10.22
N PRO A 61 -27.11 -17.72 10.09
CA PRO A 61 -25.89 -18.44 10.44
C PRO A 61 -24.66 -17.89 9.74
N ILE A 62 -23.53 -17.75 10.45
CA ILE A 62 -22.29 -17.13 9.92
C ILE A 62 -21.82 -17.78 8.61
N LEU A 63 -22.01 -19.09 8.44
CA LEU A 63 -21.63 -19.82 7.23
C LEU A 63 -22.47 -19.45 5.99
N GLN A 64 -23.66 -18.88 6.16
CA GLN A 64 -24.51 -18.44 5.05
C GLN A 64 -24.09 -17.09 4.46
N TYR A 65 -23.26 -16.32 5.16
CA TYR A 65 -22.65 -15.12 4.60
C TYR A 65 -21.51 -15.49 3.63
N ALA A 66 -21.26 -14.63 2.64
CA ALA A 66 -20.16 -14.79 1.69
C ALA A 66 -18.80 -14.83 2.43
N PRO A 67 -17.85 -15.69 2.04
CA PRO A 67 -16.61 -15.91 2.80
C PRO A 67 -15.82 -14.64 3.14
N ASN A 68 -15.83 -13.65 2.24
CA ASN A 68 -15.11 -12.38 2.38
C ASN A 68 -15.72 -11.40 3.39
N ILE A 69 -16.98 -11.58 3.81
CA ILE A 69 -17.65 -10.66 4.76
C ILE A 69 -17.87 -11.29 6.14
N ARG A 70 -17.58 -12.59 6.32
CA ARG A 70 -17.86 -13.30 7.59
C ARG A 70 -17.15 -12.69 8.78
N ASP A 71 -15.90 -12.25 8.60
CA ASP A 71 -15.11 -11.65 9.67
C ASP A 71 -15.60 -10.26 10.04
N ASP A 72 -16.07 -9.47 9.07
CA ASP A 72 -16.68 -8.17 9.33
C ASP A 72 -18.00 -8.34 10.11
N VAL A 73 -18.82 -9.32 9.72
CA VAL A 73 -20.04 -9.69 10.45
C VAL A 73 -19.72 -10.13 11.89
N ARG A 74 -18.65 -10.91 12.10
CA ARG A 74 -18.20 -11.30 13.44
C ARG A 74 -17.81 -10.07 14.27
N ARG A 75 -17.00 -9.16 13.71
CA ARG A 75 -16.60 -7.92 14.42
C ARG A 75 -17.81 -7.09 14.81
N HIS A 76 -18.78 -6.92 13.90
CA HIS A 76 -20.00 -6.18 14.18
C HIS A 76 -20.81 -6.74 15.35
N TYR A 77 -20.99 -8.07 15.45
CA TYR A 77 -21.69 -8.67 16.58
C TYR A 77 -20.90 -8.60 17.89
N ILE A 78 -19.56 -8.70 17.83
CA ILE A 78 -18.70 -8.56 19.00
C ILE A 78 -18.74 -7.12 19.54
N GLU A 79 -18.67 -6.11 18.65
CA GLU A 79 -18.75 -4.70 19.00
C GLU A 79 -20.11 -4.33 19.62
N LYS A 80 -21.22 -4.89 19.10
CA LYS A 80 -22.54 -4.71 19.69
C LYS A 80 -22.70 -5.41 21.05
N GLY A 81 -21.93 -6.46 21.31
CA GLY A 81 -22.02 -7.27 22.51
C GLY A 81 -23.23 -8.22 22.52
N ALA A 82 -23.32 -9.00 23.60
CA ALA A 82 -24.39 -9.98 23.81
C ALA A 82 -25.76 -9.30 23.90
N CYS A 83 -26.76 -9.82 23.18
CA CYS A 83 -28.13 -9.30 23.23
C CYS A 83 -28.79 -9.60 24.59
N GLN A 84 -28.77 -8.61 25.49
CA GLN A 84 -29.28 -8.71 26.86
C GLN A 84 -30.38 -7.67 27.11
N PRO A 85 -31.61 -7.89 26.60
CA PRO A 85 -32.70 -6.95 26.75
C PRO A 85 -33.10 -6.79 28.22
N SER A 86 -33.39 -5.55 28.63
CA SER A 86 -33.85 -5.18 29.97
C SER A 86 -35.23 -4.51 29.92
N GLY A 87 -35.87 -4.30 31.08
CA GLY A 87 -37.11 -3.51 31.18
C GLY A 87 -38.39 -4.17 30.64
N HIS A 88 -38.37 -5.46 30.31
CA HIS A 88 -39.55 -6.21 29.87
C HIS A 88 -39.91 -7.32 30.87
N ALA A 89 -41.16 -7.77 30.83
CA ALA A 89 -41.61 -8.89 31.66
C ALA A 89 -41.23 -10.22 30.98
N PHE A 90 -40.45 -11.04 31.69
CA PHE A 90 -40.11 -12.38 31.22
C PHE A 90 -41.33 -13.32 31.32
N PRO A 91 -41.71 -14.02 30.25
CA PRO A 91 -42.84 -14.95 30.27
C PRO A 91 -42.68 -16.05 31.33
N LYS A 92 -43.79 -16.38 32.00
CA LYS A 92 -43.84 -17.49 32.95
C LYS A 92 -44.41 -18.72 32.26
N THR A 93 -43.64 -19.79 32.25
CA THR A 93 -44.01 -21.09 31.69
C THR A 93 -44.16 -22.12 32.81
N LYS A 94 -45.14 -23.01 32.70
CA LYS A 94 -45.42 -24.05 33.71
C LYS A 94 -44.44 -25.21 33.57
N PHE A 95 -43.71 -25.51 34.65
CA PHE A 95 -42.84 -26.68 34.76
C PHE A 95 -43.29 -27.55 35.94
N GLY A 96 -43.93 -28.67 35.64
CA GLY A 96 -44.63 -29.47 36.65
C GLY A 96 -45.70 -28.62 37.35
N ASN A 97 -45.57 -28.46 38.67
CA ASN A 97 -46.52 -27.71 39.49
C ASN A 97 -46.10 -26.25 39.75
N LYS A 98 -44.98 -25.77 39.18
CA LYS A 98 -44.45 -24.43 39.44
C LYS A 98 -44.34 -23.61 38.16
N MET A 99 -44.70 -22.33 38.24
CA MET A 99 -44.40 -21.36 37.18
C MET A 99 -42.94 -20.94 37.28
N ARG A 100 -42.22 -20.93 36.16
CA ARG A 100 -40.81 -20.55 36.06
C ARG A 100 -40.63 -19.58 34.88
N GLN A 101 -39.64 -18.72 34.98
CA GLN A 101 -39.26 -17.76 33.93
C GLN A 101 -37.73 -17.69 33.86
N PHE A 102 -37.22 -17.06 32.81
CA PHE A 102 -35.81 -16.67 32.75
C PHE A 102 -35.41 -15.84 33.98
N ASN A 103 -34.19 -16.06 34.48
CA ASN A 103 -33.65 -15.29 35.60
C ASN A 103 -32.72 -14.17 35.07
N PRO A 104 -33.10 -12.88 35.21
CA PRO A 104 -32.29 -11.76 34.73
C PRO A 104 -30.91 -11.65 35.39
N ASP A 105 -30.73 -12.20 36.59
CA ASP A 105 -29.43 -12.22 37.26
C ASP A 105 -28.40 -13.09 36.51
N TRP A 106 -28.83 -13.95 35.58
CA TRP A 106 -27.89 -14.67 34.71
C TRP A 106 -27.18 -13.74 33.72
N PHE A 107 -27.68 -12.54 33.42
CA PHE A 107 -26.90 -11.55 32.68
C PHE A 107 -25.74 -10.97 33.49
N LYS A 108 -25.69 -11.23 34.80
CA LYS A 108 -24.62 -10.77 35.68
C LYS A 108 -23.61 -11.88 35.92
N GLY A 109 -22.38 -11.50 36.30
CA GLY A 109 -21.33 -12.43 36.69
C GLY A 109 -20.80 -13.27 35.52
N PRO A 110 -20.64 -14.60 35.68
CA PRO A 110 -19.83 -15.43 34.78
C PRO A 110 -20.43 -15.63 33.37
N TYR A 111 -21.71 -15.30 33.17
CA TYR A 111 -22.38 -15.46 31.87
C TYR A 111 -22.57 -14.13 31.12
N SER A 112 -22.22 -13.01 31.75
CA SER A 112 -22.44 -11.66 31.22
C SER A 112 -21.82 -11.41 29.85
N GLN A 113 -20.69 -12.03 29.55
CA GLN A 113 -19.93 -11.77 28.31
C GLN A 113 -20.47 -12.49 27.07
N TRP A 114 -21.39 -13.45 27.22
CA TRP A 114 -21.81 -14.30 26.10
C TRP A 114 -23.29 -14.69 26.11
N LEU A 115 -23.97 -14.63 27.25
CA LEU A 115 -25.36 -15.07 27.35
C LEU A 115 -26.28 -14.06 26.68
N GLU A 116 -27.09 -14.54 25.75
CA GLU A 116 -28.05 -13.74 25.00
C GLU A 116 -29.47 -14.25 25.25
N TYR A 117 -30.47 -13.39 25.07
CA TYR A 117 -31.88 -13.75 25.18
C TYR A 117 -32.69 -13.13 24.05
N SER A 118 -33.58 -13.93 23.45
CA SER A 118 -34.55 -13.48 22.46
C SER A 118 -35.92 -13.33 23.12
N ILE A 119 -36.45 -12.10 23.15
CA ILE A 119 -37.81 -11.81 23.65
C ILE A 119 -38.85 -12.57 22.81
N LYS A 120 -38.65 -12.62 21.49
CA LYS A 120 -39.58 -13.23 20.54
C LYS A 120 -39.78 -14.73 20.79
N SER A 121 -38.71 -15.44 21.17
CA SER A 121 -38.73 -16.90 21.32
C SER A 121 -38.76 -17.39 22.77
N ASP A 122 -38.68 -16.48 23.76
CA ASP A 122 -38.50 -16.80 25.19
C ASP A 122 -37.42 -17.88 25.39
N ALA A 123 -36.22 -17.60 24.87
CA ALA A 123 -35.12 -18.55 24.88
C ALA A 123 -33.75 -17.86 24.95
N VAL A 124 -32.77 -18.55 25.54
CA VAL A 124 -31.38 -18.08 25.63
C VAL A 124 -30.48 -18.68 24.57
N PHE A 125 -29.48 -17.91 24.18
CA PHE A 125 -28.47 -18.24 23.17
C PHE A 125 -27.07 -17.87 23.68
N CYS A 126 -26.05 -18.28 22.94
CA CYS A 126 -24.66 -18.05 23.27
C CYS A 126 -23.93 -17.37 22.11
N LEU A 127 -23.50 -16.12 22.33
CA LEU A 127 -22.87 -15.28 21.32
C LEU A 127 -21.61 -15.93 20.74
N CYS A 128 -20.65 -16.32 21.59
CA CYS A 128 -19.39 -16.88 21.11
C CYS A 128 -19.59 -18.19 20.33
N CYS A 129 -20.51 -19.05 20.78
CA CYS A 129 -20.87 -20.27 20.07
C CYS A 129 -21.56 -19.97 18.72
N TYR A 130 -22.43 -18.97 18.65
CA TYR A 130 -23.02 -18.54 17.38
C TYR A 130 -21.96 -18.07 16.38
N LEU A 131 -20.92 -17.36 16.85
CA LEU A 131 -19.88 -16.77 15.99
C LEU A 131 -18.80 -17.75 15.51
N PHE A 132 -18.39 -18.69 16.37
CA PHE A 132 -17.16 -19.49 16.19
C PHE A 132 -17.33 -21.01 16.27
N LYS A 133 -18.55 -21.51 16.46
CA LYS A 133 -18.80 -22.95 16.45
C LYS A 133 -18.56 -23.53 15.05
N ASN A 134 -17.76 -24.58 14.97
CA ASN A 134 -17.50 -25.32 13.75
C ASN A 134 -18.42 -26.55 13.66
N GLU A 135 -18.96 -26.83 12.48
CA GLU A 135 -19.85 -27.98 12.23
C GLU A 135 -19.10 -29.31 12.36
N LEU A 136 -17.80 -29.33 12.03
CA LEU A 136 -16.95 -30.52 12.11
C LEU A 136 -16.62 -30.95 13.54
N GLU A 137 -16.74 -30.05 14.52
CA GLU A 137 -16.42 -30.32 15.94
C GLU A 137 -17.63 -30.84 16.73
N SER A 138 -18.78 -31.03 16.07
CA SER A 138 -20.05 -31.37 16.70
C SER A 138 -20.43 -32.84 16.46
N HIS A 139 -19.92 -33.76 17.28
CA HIS A 139 -20.48 -35.11 17.36
C HIS A 139 -21.69 -35.13 18.30
N GLY A 140 -22.89 -34.85 17.76
CA GLY A 140 -24.17 -35.09 18.43
C GLY A 140 -25.15 -33.91 18.45
N ASN A 141 -26.46 -34.24 18.50
CA ASN A 141 -27.59 -33.30 18.48
C ASN A 141 -27.70 -32.35 19.70
N ALA A 142 -26.83 -32.47 20.70
CA ALA A 142 -26.90 -31.69 21.94
C ALA A 142 -26.31 -30.26 21.81
N GLY A 143 -25.61 -29.95 20.71
CA GLY A 143 -24.86 -28.71 20.55
C GLY A 143 -25.64 -27.50 20.03
N ASP A 144 -26.84 -27.68 19.45
CA ASP A 144 -27.58 -26.60 18.76
C ASP A 144 -28.58 -25.85 19.66
N ALA A 145 -28.76 -26.32 20.90
CA ALA A 145 -29.68 -25.73 21.87
C ALA A 145 -29.37 -24.27 22.21
N PHE A 146 -28.10 -23.85 22.17
CA PHE A 146 -27.69 -22.47 22.49
C PHE A 146 -27.31 -21.65 21.24
N THR A 147 -27.47 -22.20 20.02
CA THR A 147 -27.12 -21.50 18.77
C THR A 147 -28.29 -21.42 17.79
N LYS A 148 -29.04 -22.49 17.57
CA LYS A 148 -30.17 -22.53 16.59
C LYS A 148 -31.53 -22.57 17.27
N ASP A 149 -31.72 -23.49 18.20
CA ASP A 149 -33.05 -23.76 18.76
C ASP A 149 -33.42 -22.76 19.85
N GLY A 150 -32.46 -22.44 20.71
CA GLY A 150 -32.63 -21.64 21.91
C GLY A 150 -33.00 -22.51 23.12
N PHE A 151 -32.38 -22.22 24.28
CA PHE A 151 -32.66 -22.95 25.51
C PHE A 151 -33.75 -22.24 26.34
N LYS A 152 -34.77 -22.99 26.76
CA LYS A 152 -35.89 -22.48 27.57
C LYS A 152 -36.27 -23.35 28.77
N GLY A 153 -35.38 -24.24 29.19
CA GLY A 153 -35.59 -25.17 30.31
C GLY A 153 -35.38 -24.53 31.69
N TRP A 154 -36.22 -23.56 32.07
CA TRP A 154 -36.04 -22.71 33.26
C TRP A 154 -35.92 -23.48 34.58
N ASN A 155 -36.53 -24.67 34.68
CA ASN A 155 -36.42 -25.54 35.85
C ASN A 155 -35.00 -26.06 36.14
N LYS A 156 -34.12 -26.11 35.12
CA LYS A 156 -32.73 -26.54 35.23
C LYS A 156 -31.75 -25.50 34.69
N GLY A 157 -32.13 -24.23 34.61
CA GLY A 157 -31.38 -23.21 33.88
C GLY A 157 -29.94 -23.06 34.35
N THR A 158 -29.70 -22.90 35.66
CA THR A 158 -28.34 -22.76 36.21
C THR A 158 -27.48 -24.01 35.96
N GLU A 159 -28.04 -25.21 36.12
CA GLU A 159 -27.35 -26.48 35.84
C GLU A 159 -26.95 -26.56 34.36
N ARG A 160 -27.89 -26.27 33.46
CA ARG A 160 -27.68 -26.34 32.01
C ARG A 160 -26.71 -25.28 31.49
N LEU A 161 -26.73 -24.07 32.04
CA LEU A 161 -25.74 -23.03 31.72
C LEU A 161 -24.33 -23.45 32.15
N ARG A 162 -24.18 -24.04 33.35
CA ARG A 162 -22.89 -24.59 33.79
C ARG A 162 -22.43 -25.74 32.91
N THR A 163 -23.31 -26.68 32.56
CA THR A 163 -22.98 -27.78 31.64
C THR A 163 -22.61 -27.28 30.23
N HIS A 164 -23.25 -26.21 29.75
CA HIS A 164 -22.90 -25.60 28.47
C HIS A 164 -21.49 -25.01 28.47
N VAL A 165 -21.13 -24.27 29.52
CA VAL A 165 -19.76 -23.76 29.70
C VAL A 165 -18.79 -24.93 29.78
N GLY A 166 -19.14 -25.98 30.53
CA GLY A 166 -18.37 -27.22 30.62
C GLY A 166 -16.94 -27.02 31.14
N GLU A 167 -16.05 -27.95 30.80
CA GLU A 167 -14.62 -27.88 31.13
C GLU A 167 -13.83 -27.07 30.09
N VAL A 168 -12.53 -26.87 30.34
CA VAL A 168 -11.59 -26.08 29.51
C VAL A 168 -11.52 -26.56 28.05
N SER A 169 -11.90 -27.80 27.76
CA SER A 169 -11.93 -28.38 26.41
C SER A 169 -13.29 -28.31 25.72
N SER A 170 -14.31 -27.75 26.38
CA SER A 170 -15.67 -27.67 25.84
C SER A 170 -15.74 -26.83 24.57
N ILE A 171 -16.79 -27.06 23.77
CA ILE A 171 -17.06 -26.25 22.57
C ILE A 171 -17.20 -24.77 22.94
N HIS A 172 -17.88 -24.47 24.05
CA HIS A 172 -18.04 -23.10 24.53
C HIS A 172 -16.69 -22.46 24.83
N HIS A 173 -15.82 -23.11 25.61
CA HIS A 173 -14.52 -22.56 25.98
C HIS A 173 -13.65 -22.29 24.75
N LYS A 174 -13.63 -23.22 23.78
CA LYS A 174 -12.95 -23.04 22.49
C LYS A 174 -13.50 -21.85 21.71
N CYS A 175 -14.83 -21.72 21.60
CA CYS A 175 -15.46 -20.60 20.88
C CYS A 175 -15.20 -19.25 21.58
N PHE A 176 -15.20 -19.25 22.91
CA PHE A 176 -14.93 -18.07 23.71
C PHE A 176 -13.48 -17.60 23.58
N ASN A 177 -12.50 -18.52 23.60
CA ASN A 177 -11.10 -18.20 23.35
C ASN A 177 -10.89 -17.69 21.91
N ARG A 178 -11.49 -18.34 20.91
CA ARG A 178 -11.48 -17.84 19.51
C ARG A 178 -12.02 -16.41 19.41
N MET A 179 -13.08 -16.09 20.15
CA MET A 179 -13.63 -14.74 20.20
C MET A 179 -12.64 -13.74 20.82
N GLN A 180 -11.97 -14.09 21.91
CA GLN A 180 -10.95 -13.24 22.54
C GLN A 180 -9.73 -13.04 21.63
N ASP A 181 -9.21 -14.11 21.05
CA ASP A 181 -8.08 -14.07 20.12
C ASP A 181 -8.40 -13.21 18.89
N PHE A 182 -9.63 -13.31 18.38
CA PHE A 182 -10.10 -12.52 17.24
C PHE A 182 -10.21 -11.02 17.54
N VAL A 183 -10.50 -10.65 18.79
CA VAL A 183 -10.47 -9.25 19.25
C VAL A 183 -9.03 -8.74 19.42
N ASN A 184 -8.09 -9.61 19.77
CA ASN A 184 -6.69 -9.25 19.99
C ASN A 184 -5.89 -9.09 18.69
N GLN A 185 -6.09 -7.97 18.00
CA GLN A 185 -5.43 -7.66 16.72
C GLN A 185 -3.90 -7.61 16.79
N GLU A 186 -3.32 -7.36 17.98
CA GLU A 186 -1.87 -7.30 18.18
C GLU A 186 -1.16 -8.65 17.98
N GLN A 187 -1.89 -9.76 18.05
CA GLN A 187 -1.38 -11.11 17.80
C GLN A 187 -1.68 -11.64 16.39
N SER A 188 -2.25 -10.80 15.52
CA SER A 188 -2.52 -11.20 14.13
C SER A 188 -1.23 -11.53 13.36
N ILE A 189 -1.39 -12.29 12.27
CA ILE A 189 -0.29 -12.54 11.34
C ILE A 189 0.20 -11.21 10.74
N GLN A 190 -0.72 -10.28 10.45
CA GLN A 190 -0.40 -8.95 9.94
C GLN A 190 0.46 -8.14 10.93
N SER A 191 0.09 -8.10 12.21
CA SER A 191 0.90 -7.43 13.23
C SER A 191 2.26 -8.11 13.42
N SER A 192 2.34 -9.42 13.22
CA SER A 192 3.60 -10.18 13.25
C SER A 192 4.54 -9.85 12.08
N PHE A 193 4.02 -9.49 10.91
CA PHE A 193 4.83 -8.90 9.82
C PHE A 193 5.27 -7.46 10.13
N HIS A 194 4.44 -6.69 10.85
CA HIS A 194 4.80 -5.33 11.29
C HIS A 194 5.80 -5.27 12.45
N LYS A 195 6.06 -6.40 13.13
CA LYS A 195 7.05 -6.57 14.22
C LYS A 195 8.53 -6.46 13.81
N GLN A 196 8.86 -5.94 12.63
CA GLN A 196 10.23 -5.44 12.42
C GLN A 196 10.44 -4.21 13.28
N SER A 197 11.56 -4.15 14.01
CA SER A 197 11.85 -3.01 14.89
C SER A 197 11.89 -1.71 14.08
N GLU A 198 11.47 -0.60 14.69
CA GLU A 198 11.53 0.72 14.05
C GLU A 198 12.94 1.05 13.58
N LYS A 199 13.97 0.58 14.29
CA LYS A 199 15.36 0.66 13.86
C LYS A 199 15.61 0.00 12.51
N VAL A 200 15.16 -1.24 12.30
CA VAL A 200 15.36 -1.96 11.03
C VAL A 200 14.67 -1.24 9.87
N LYS A 201 13.45 -0.73 10.09
CA LYS A 201 12.72 0.06 9.08
C LYS A 201 13.45 1.35 8.74
N ASN A 202 13.97 2.04 9.76
CA ASN A 202 14.73 3.27 9.59
C ASN A 202 16.04 3.03 8.83
N ASP A 203 16.82 2.03 9.24
CA ASP A 203 18.09 1.68 8.59
C ASP A 203 17.88 1.31 7.10
N HIS A 204 16.80 0.57 6.81
CA HIS A 204 16.42 0.24 5.43
C HIS A 204 16.07 1.49 4.61
N ARG A 205 15.30 2.43 5.18
CA ARG A 205 14.98 3.70 4.52
C ARG A 205 16.22 4.53 4.24
N ILE A 206 17.18 4.57 5.17
CA ILE A 206 18.46 5.29 4.99
C ILE A 206 19.23 4.68 3.81
N ARG A 207 19.36 3.34 3.75
CA ARG A 207 20.02 2.64 2.62
C ARG A 207 19.35 2.92 1.28
N LEU A 208 18.02 2.84 1.24
CA LEU A 208 17.25 3.08 0.03
C LEU A 208 17.42 4.52 -0.45
N ASN A 209 17.27 5.50 0.45
CA ASN A 209 17.44 6.91 0.11
C ASN A 209 18.86 7.20 -0.40
N ALA A 210 19.88 6.62 0.24
CA ALA A 210 21.25 6.77 -0.22
C ALA A 210 21.46 6.22 -1.64
N SER A 211 20.86 5.07 -1.94
CA SER A 211 20.90 4.49 -3.28
C SER A 211 20.17 5.35 -4.30
N VAL A 212 18.99 5.88 -3.95
CA VAL A 212 18.20 6.79 -4.79
C VAL A 212 18.98 8.07 -5.10
N ASP A 213 19.64 8.68 -4.11
CA ASP A 213 20.40 9.90 -4.32
C ASP A 213 21.61 9.69 -5.24
N VAL A 214 22.31 8.57 -5.08
CA VAL A 214 23.39 8.19 -6.00
C VAL A 214 22.87 7.95 -7.41
N VAL A 215 21.76 7.20 -7.59
CA VAL A 215 21.13 7.01 -8.91
C VAL A 215 20.75 8.34 -9.53
N ARG A 216 20.10 9.23 -8.78
CA ARG A 216 19.71 10.56 -9.27
C ARG A 216 20.91 11.39 -9.71
N PHE A 217 22.01 11.34 -8.96
CA PHE A 217 23.25 12.01 -9.35
C PHE A 217 23.79 11.46 -10.68
N LEU A 218 23.87 10.14 -10.83
CA LEU A 218 24.37 9.52 -12.05
C LEU A 218 23.49 9.83 -13.26
N LEU A 219 22.17 9.70 -13.12
CA LEU A 219 21.21 10.01 -14.19
C LEU A 219 21.31 11.47 -14.63
N ARG A 220 21.36 12.40 -13.68
CA ARG A 220 21.42 13.84 -13.97
C ARG A 220 22.67 14.24 -14.75
N ASN A 221 23.77 13.50 -14.57
CA ASN A 221 25.05 13.77 -15.22
C ASN A 221 25.32 12.86 -16.43
N GLY A 222 24.39 11.96 -16.79
CA GLY A 222 24.60 11.00 -17.88
C GLY A 222 25.77 10.04 -17.63
N LEU A 223 26.04 9.70 -16.37
CA LEU A 223 27.18 8.88 -15.97
C LEU A 223 26.82 7.39 -15.96
N SER A 224 27.81 6.55 -16.27
CA SER A 224 27.66 5.10 -16.15
C SER A 224 27.53 4.68 -14.69
N PHE A 225 26.81 3.58 -14.44
CA PHE A 225 26.60 3.09 -13.08
C PHE A 225 27.69 2.10 -12.69
N ARG A 226 27.99 1.18 -13.62
CA ARG A 226 28.77 -0.03 -13.36
C ARG A 226 30.23 0.10 -13.73
N GLY A 227 31.06 -0.66 -13.02
CA GLY A 227 32.46 -0.89 -13.35
C GLY A 227 32.64 -2.14 -14.19
N HIS A 228 33.85 -2.35 -14.73
CA HIS A 228 34.21 -3.61 -15.37
C HIS A 228 34.25 -4.78 -14.36
N ASN A 229 34.63 -4.49 -13.12
CA ASN A 229 34.67 -5.45 -12.03
C ASN A 229 34.15 -4.79 -10.73
N GLU A 230 33.04 -5.30 -10.20
CA GLU A 230 32.42 -4.81 -8.95
C GLU A 230 32.78 -5.70 -7.74
N SER A 231 33.72 -6.64 -7.88
CA SER A 231 34.20 -7.49 -6.79
C SER A 231 34.83 -6.67 -5.67
N GLU A 232 34.89 -7.23 -4.45
CA GLU A 232 35.43 -6.52 -3.29
C GLU A 232 36.91 -6.12 -3.46
N ASP A 233 37.68 -6.94 -4.17
CA ASP A 233 39.10 -6.72 -4.43
C ASP A 233 39.39 -5.76 -5.61
N SER A 234 38.35 -5.29 -6.31
CA SER A 234 38.53 -4.35 -7.42
C SER A 234 38.96 -2.97 -6.92
N GLU A 235 39.96 -2.37 -7.55
CA GLU A 235 40.37 -0.98 -7.29
C GLU A 235 39.28 0.03 -7.65
N TYR A 236 38.42 -0.31 -8.62
CA TYR A 236 37.33 0.55 -9.06
C TYR A 236 36.08 -0.26 -9.38
N LYS A 237 35.04 -0.09 -8.54
CA LYS A 237 33.82 -0.91 -8.58
C LYS A 237 32.69 -0.28 -9.38
N GLY A 238 32.97 0.78 -10.13
CA GLY A 238 31.96 1.55 -10.84
C GLY A 238 31.42 2.73 -10.03
N LEU A 239 30.93 3.75 -10.74
CA LEU A 239 30.57 5.03 -10.12
C LEU A 239 29.46 4.87 -9.07
N PHE A 240 28.52 3.94 -9.24
CA PHE A 240 27.47 3.74 -8.25
C PHE A 240 28.05 3.32 -6.89
N LEU A 241 28.92 2.31 -6.86
CA LEU A 241 29.52 1.82 -5.62
C LEU A 241 30.52 2.82 -5.03
N GLU A 242 31.32 3.48 -5.88
CA GLU A 242 32.27 4.50 -5.41
C GLU A 242 31.56 5.72 -4.81
N LEU A 243 30.48 6.21 -5.45
CA LEU A 243 29.69 7.33 -4.92
C LEU A 243 28.93 6.94 -3.65
N LEU A 244 28.38 5.72 -3.58
CA LEU A 244 27.69 5.25 -2.40
C LEU A 244 28.65 5.14 -1.20
N LYS A 245 29.86 4.63 -1.44
CA LYS A 245 30.94 4.62 -0.43
C LYS A 245 31.32 6.04 -0.02
N PHE A 246 31.59 6.91 -0.98
CA PHE A 246 31.89 8.32 -0.71
C PHE A 246 30.78 9.00 0.11
N TYR A 247 29.52 8.70 -0.17
CA TYR A 247 28.39 9.25 0.58
C TYR A 247 28.42 8.75 2.04
N GLY A 248 28.63 7.45 2.27
CA GLY A 248 28.79 6.91 3.61
C GLY A 248 30.01 7.47 4.37
N ASP A 249 31.11 7.76 3.67
CA ASP A 249 32.31 8.37 4.28
C ASP A 249 32.06 9.81 4.74
N LYS A 250 31.05 10.50 4.17
CA LYS A 250 30.66 11.87 4.54
C LYS A 250 29.49 11.94 5.51
N ASN A 251 28.65 10.91 5.54
CA ASN A 251 27.48 10.85 6.40
C ASN A 251 27.55 9.57 7.25
N LEU A 252 27.84 9.74 8.54
CA LEU A 252 28.00 8.62 9.49
C LEU A 252 26.75 7.73 9.56
N ASP A 253 25.54 8.31 9.57
CA ASP A 253 24.30 7.54 9.65
C ASP A 253 24.11 6.63 8.42
N VAL A 254 24.45 7.15 7.23
CA VAL A 254 24.45 6.37 5.98
C VAL A 254 25.58 5.32 6.03
N GLY A 255 26.78 5.75 6.39
CA GLY A 255 27.98 4.92 6.44
C GLY A 255 27.88 3.75 7.42
N GLU A 256 27.02 3.82 8.44
CA GLU A 256 26.76 2.73 9.39
C GLU A 256 25.80 1.67 8.84
N VAL A 257 25.07 1.93 7.76
CA VAL A 257 23.99 1.04 7.29
C VAL A 257 24.16 0.50 5.87
N ILE A 258 25.10 1.02 5.07
CA ILE A 258 25.29 0.63 3.66
C ILE A 258 26.39 -0.44 3.46
N LEU A 259 26.47 -0.99 2.23
CA LEU A 259 27.53 -1.93 1.80
C LEU A 259 27.65 -3.12 2.77
N HIS A 260 28.88 -3.47 3.20
CA HIS A 260 29.15 -4.59 4.09
C HIS A 260 28.52 -4.47 5.50
N LYS A 261 28.04 -3.27 5.88
CA LYS A 261 27.32 -3.08 7.15
C LYS A 261 25.82 -3.34 7.05
N ALA A 262 25.29 -3.49 5.83
CA ALA A 262 23.90 -3.86 5.63
C ALA A 262 23.66 -5.34 5.98
N PRO A 263 22.48 -5.70 6.52
CA PRO A 263 22.19 -7.07 6.88
C PRO A 263 21.92 -7.94 5.63
N LYS A 264 22.70 -9.02 5.47
CA LYS A 264 22.52 -10.04 4.41
C LYS A 264 22.41 -9.40 3.02
N ASN A 265 21.25 -9.53 2.38
CA ASN A 265 21.00 -9.09 1.00
C ASN A 265 20.40 -7.68 0.91
N ASP A 266 20.26 -6.98 2.03
CA ASP A 266 19.61 -5.65 2.08
C ASP A 266 20.55 -4.50 1.70
N MET A 267 21.60 -4.79 0.92
CA MET A 267 22.63 -3.81 0.55
C MET A 267 22.15 -2.73 -0.42
N MET A 268 21.04 -2.95 -1.15
CA MET A 268 20.51 -2.08 -2.22
C MET A 268 21.42 -1.88 -3.44
N ILE A 269 22.54 -2.60 -3.50
CA ILE A 269 23.53 -2.42 -4.57
C ILE A 269 23.31 -3.30 -5.79
N CYS A 270 22.39 -4.26 -5.73
CA CYS A 270 22.28 -5.24 -6.81
C CYS A 270 21.77 -4.59 -8.12
N PRO A 271 22.19 -5.08 -9.30
CA PRO A 271 21.87 -4.39 -10.53
C PRO A 271 20.38 -4.34 -10.88
N ALA A 272 19.59 -5.31 -10.39
CA ALA A 272 18.14 -5.30 -10.54
C ALA A 272 17.48 -4.19 -9.71
N ILE A 273 17.94 -3.96 -8.48
CA ILE A 273 17.46 -2.86 -7.63
C ILE A 273 17.83 -1.51 -8.24
N GLN A 274 19.07 -1.34 -8.70
CA GLN A 274 19.48 -0.12 -9.41
C GLN A 274 18.56 0.17 -10.60
N LYS A 275 18.23 -0.86 -11.39
CA LYS A 275 17.29 -0.73 -12.52
C LYS A 275 15.89 -0.31 -12.05
N HIS A 276 15.35 -0.92 -10.99
CA HIS A 276 14.04 -0.52 -10.45
C HIS A 276 14.03 0.95 -9.99
N ILE A 277 15.12 1.43 -9.39
CA ILE A 277 15.24 2.84 -9.00
C ILE A 277 15.30 3.74 -10.24
N VAL A 278 16.05 3.35 -11.27
CA VAL A 278 16.10 4.07 -12.56
C VAL A 278 14.72 4.12 -13.21
N ASP A 279 13.98 3.00 -13.24
CA ASP A 279 12.62 2.94 -13.78
C ASP A 279 11.66 3.84 -13.00
N ALA A 280 11.81 3.92 -11.67
CA ALA A 280 11.03 4.84 -10.85
C ALA A 280 11.37 6.31 -11.14
N CYS A 281 12.66 6.65 -11.28
CA CYS A 281 13.09 7.99 -11.70
C CYS A 281 12.56 8.36 -13.09
N ALA A 282 12.56 7.42 -14.05
CA ALA A 282 12.00 7.63 -15.37
C ALA A 282 10.50 7.94 -15.30
N LYS A 283 9.72 7.17 -14.53
CA LYS A 283 8.28 7.41 -14.31
C LYS A 283 7.99 8.78 -13.71
N GLU A 284 8.72 9.18 -12.66
CA GLU A 284 8.53 10.51 -12.05
C GLU A 284 8.97 11.64 -12.99
N THR A 285 10.00 11.42 -13.82
CA THR A 285 10.43 12.39 -14.83
C THR A 285 9.37 12.59 -15.90
N ILE A 286 8.81 11.50 -16.44
CA ILE A 286 7.72 11.56 -17.42
C ILE A 286 6.50 12.24 -16.79
N LYS A 287 6.12 11.87 -15.57
CA LYS A 287 5.02 12.52 -14.86
C LYS A 287 5.21 14.03 -14.74
N ALA A 288 6.42 14.50 -14.41
CA ALA A 288 6.73 15.93 -14.35
C ALA A 288 6.62 16.60 -15.73
N ILE A 289 7.04 15.93 -16.81
CA ILE A 289 6.88 16.40 -18.19
C ILE A 289 5.40 16.56 -18.55
N ILE A 290 4.58 15.55 -18.26
CA ILE A 290 3.13 15.56 -18.54
C ILE A 290 2.42 16.67 -17.72
N GLN A 291 2.83 16.88 -16.47
CA GLN A 291 2.31 17.97 -15.64
C GLN A 291 2.70 19.37 -16.17
N ASP A 292 3.89 19.51 -16.74
CA ASP A 292 4.35 20.76 -17.35
C ASP A 292 3.61 21.07 -18.67
N LEU A 293 3.22 20.03 -19.41
CA LEU A 293 2.35 20.13 -20.59
C LEU A 293 0.92 20.58 -20.24
N ASP A 294 0.37 20.13 -19.10
CA ASP A 294 -0.93 20.58 -18.56
C ASP A 294 -2.13 20.38 -19.52
N ASP A 295 -2.21 19.22 -20.18
CA ASP A 295 -3.24 18.89 -21.19
C ASP A 295 -3.30 19.85 -22.40
N ASP A 296 -2.26 20.66 -22.62
CA ASP A 296 -2.19 21.54 -23.78
C ASP A 296 -1.83 20.78 -25.07
N PHE A 297 -1.86 21.48 -26.20
CA PHE A 297 -1.48 20.96 -27.51
C PHE A 297 0.02 20.66 -27.57
N PHE A 298 0.36 19.56 -28.24
CA PHE A 298 1.74 19.15 -28.43
C PHE A 298 1.97 18.66 -29.85
N GLY A 299 3.24 18.63 -30.26
CA GLY A 299 3.73 17.89 -31.40
C GLY A 299 4.59 16.70 -30.96
N ILE A 300 4.83 15.78 -31.88
CA ILE A 300 5.79 14.68 -31.69
C ILE A 300 6.94 14.81 -32.68
N LEU A 301 8.12 14.40 -32.24
CA LEU A 301 9.28 14.12 -33.08
C LEU A 301 9.62 12.65 -32.90
N VAL A 302 9.71 11.93 -34.01
CA VAL A 302 9.94 10.49 -34.03
C VAL A 302 11.16 10.21 -34.87
N ASP A 303 12.09 9.44 -34.31
CA ASP A 303 13.32 9.03 -34.97
C ASP A 303 13.48 7.51 -34.90
N GLU A 304 13.85 6.89 -36.02
CA GLU A 304 14.11 5.46 -36.11
C GLU A 304 15.61 5.21 -36.21
N SER A 305 16.11 4.27 -35.42
CA SER A 305 17.51 3.89 -35.46
C SER A 305 17.68 2.40 -35.22
N LYS A 306 18.75 1.85 -35.78
CA LYS A 306 19.08 0.43 -35.67
C LYS A 306 20.14 0.22 -34.62
N ASP A 307 19.89 -0.66 -33.66
CA ASP A 307 20.87 -0.99 -32.63
C ASP A 307 21.96 -1.97 -33.11
N ILE A 308 22.96 -2.22 -32.26
CA ILE A 308 24.10 -3.11 -32.54
C ILE A 308 23.71 -4.57 -32.79
N SER A 309 22.50 -4.98 -32.37
CA SER A 309 21.93 -6.31 -32.61
C SER A 309 21.05 -6.34 -33.86
N HIS A 310 21.12 -5.29 -34.69
CA HIS A 310 20.32 -5.11 -35.89
C HIS A 310 18.82 -5.04 -35.64
N LYS A 311 18.42 -4.59 -34.45
CA LYS A 311 17.03 -4.38 -34.05
C LYS A 311 16.65 -2.92 -34.22
N GLU A 312 15.51 -2.67 -34.86
CA GLU A 312 15.00 -1.32 -35.06
C GLU A 312 14.41 -0.78 -33.73
N GLN A 313 14.68 0.48 -33.44
CA GLN A 313 14.21 1.19 -32.26
C GLN A 313 13.66 2.56 -32.67
N MET A 314 12.60 2.99 -32.01
CA MET A 314 11.93 4.25 -32.26
C MET A 314 12.01 5.13 -31.02
N ALA A 315 12.64 6.29 -31.14
CA ALA A 315 12.68 7.31 -30.12
C ALA A 315 11.52 8.29 -30.32
N LEU A 316 10.78 8.57 -29.25
CA LEU A 316 9.68 9.55 -29.25
C LEU A 316 10.03 10.73 -28.33
N VAL A 317 9.97 11.92 -28.90
CA VAL A 317 10.12 13.20 -28.20
C VAL A 317 8.82 13.98 -28.36
N ILE A 318 8.31 14.56 -27.28
CA ILE A 318 7.20 15.51 -27.33
C ILE A 318 7.73 16.94 -27.39
N ARG A 319 7.05 17.79 -28.15
CA ARG A 319 7.36 19.21 -28.31
C ARG A 319 6.13 20.05 -27.98
N TYR A 320 6.23 20.97 -27.05
CA TYR A 320 5.11 21.82 -26.61
C TYR A 320 5.59 23.21 -26.20
N VAL A 321 4.66 24.12 -25.95
CA VAL A 321 4.94 25.45 -25.41
C VAL A 321 4.55 25.45 -23.94
N ASN A 322 5.49 25.74 -23.04
CA ASN A 322 5.18 25.77 -21.62
C ASN A 322 4.42 27.04 -21.22
N LYS A 323 4.01 27.13 -19.95
CA LYS A 323 3.30 28.30 -19.39
C LYS A 323 4.08 29.62 -19.46
N ARG A 324 5.38 29.58 -19.74
CA ARG A 324 6.23 30.77 -19.93
C ARG A 324 6.33 31.19 -21.41
N GLY A 325 5.67 30.47 -22.32
CA GLY A 325 5.74 30.71 -23.76
C GLY A 325 7.02 30.15 -24.41
N GLU A 326 7.75 29.27 -23.72
CA GLU A 326 8.99 28.67 -24.22
C GLU A 326 8.70 27.37 -24.95
N VAL A 327 9.36 27.14 -26.09
CA VAL A 327 9.32 25.85 -26.78
C VAL A 327 10.15 24.85 -25.99
N ILE A 328 9.52 23.75 -25.57
CA ILE A 328 10.10 22.69 -24.78
C ILE A 328 10.07 21.39 -25.59
N GLU A 329 11.21 20.70 -25.66
CA GLU A 329 11.34 19.36 -26.21
C GLU A 329 11.73 18.40 -25.09
N ARG A 330 11.00 17.30 -24.97
CA ARG A 330 11.17 16.30 -23.90
C ARG A 330 11.10 14.89 -24.45
N PHE A 331 12.13 14.12 -24.19
CA PHE A 331 12.17 12.70 -24.50
C PHE A 331 11.11 11.96 -23.69
N LEU A 332 10.26 11.18 -24.37
CA LEU A 332 9.21 10.40 -23.74
C LEU A 332 9.63 8.94 -23.56
N GLY A 333 10.29 8.36 -24.57
CA GLY A 333 10.74 6.98 -24.49
C GLY A 333 11.36 6.47 -25.78
N ILE A 334 11.92 5.26 -25.67
CA ILE A 334 12.41 4.47 -26.79
C ILE A 334 11.68 3.13 -26.79
N VAL A 335 11.21 2.70 -27.96
CA VAL A 335 10.45 1.45 -28.11
C VAL A 335 11.14 0.59 -29.16
N HIS A 336 11.23 -0.71 -28.87
CA HIS A 336 11.72 -1.66 -29.85
C HIS A 336 10.63 -1.94 -30.90
N VAL A 337 10.98 -1.82 -32.17
CA VAL A 337 10.08 -2.02 -33.30
C VAL A 337 10.44 -3.32 -34.01
N ASN A 338 9.50 -4.26 -34.07
CA ASN A 338 9.68 -5.53 -34.80
C ASN A 338 9.34 -5.42 -36.29
N ASP A 339 8.50 -4.45 -36.65
CA ASP A 339 8.02 -4.20 -38.01
C ASP A 339 7.98 -2.69 -38.27
N THR A 340 8.72 -2.25 -39.29
CA THR A 340 8.85 -0.84 -39.70
C THR A 340 7.80 -0.42 -40.72
N SER A 341 6.73 -1.20 -40.91
CA SER A 341 5.57 -0.73 -41.68
C SER A 341 4.93 0.48 -40.99
N ALA A 342 4.42 1.43 -41.79
CA ALA A 342 3.81 2.65 -41.25
C ALA A 342 2.66 2.36 -40.28
N LEU A 343 1.84 1.35 -40.55
CA LEU A 343 0.74 0.96 -39.65
C LEU A 343 1.24 0.48 -38.29
N SER A 344 2.31 -0.31 -38.27
CA SER A 344 2.93 -0.79 -37.04
C SER A 344 3.54 0.36 -36.23
N LEU A 345 4.24 1.27 -36.90
CA LEU A 345 4.81 2.46 -36.27
C LEU A 345 3.73 3.39 -35.71
N GLN A 346 2.64 3.61 -36.46
CA GLN A 346 1.50 4.43 -36.00
C GLN A 346 0.90 3.87 -34.71
N LYS A 347 0.69 2.55 -34.70
CA LYS A 347 0.14 1.86 -33.54
C LYS A 347 1.05 2.00 -32.33
N ILE A 348 2.37 1.84 -32.50
CA ILE A 348 3.33 1.98 -31.40
C ILE A 348 3.32 3.42 -30.85
N ILE A 349 3.27 4.43 -31.71
CA ILE A 349 3.15 5.83 -31.29
C ILE A 349 1.86 6.02 -30.48
N TYR A 350 0.74 5.51 -30.97
CA TYR A 350 -0.56 5.62 -30.31
C TYR A 350 -0.56 4.94 -28.93
N ASP A 351 -0.07 3.70 -28.86
CA ASP A 351 0.03 2.94 -27.62
C ASP A 351 0.92 3.66 -26.59
N LEU A 352 2.07 4.20 -27.01
CA LEU A 352 2.99 4.93 -26.13
C LEU A 352 2.40 6.25 -25.61
N LEU A 353 1.65 6.99 -26.45
CA LEU A 353 0.95 8.20 -26.00
C LEU A 353 -0.17 7.85 -25.01
N LEU A 354 -0.93 6.79 -25.26
CA LEU A 354 -1.98 6.32 -24.36
C LEU A 354 -1.45 5.87 -23.00
N ASP A 355 -0.32 5.16 -22.96
CA ASP A 355 0.35 4.73 -21.73
C ASP A 355 0.70 5.91 -20.81
N HIS A 356 0.86 7.11 -21.39
CA HIS A 356 1.12 8.36 -20.68
C HIS A 356 -0.09 9.29 -20.58
N SER A 357 -1.29 8.79 -20.92
CA SER A 357 -2.55 9.54 -20.91
C SER A 357 -2.54 10.79 -21.80
N LEU A 358 -1.73 10.77 -22.86
CA LEU A 358 -1.69 11.84 -23.85
C LEU A 358 -2.73 11.60 -24.94
N SER A 359 -3.67 12.52 -25.08
CA SER A 359 -4.74 12.41 -26.08
C SER A 359 -4.21 12.73 -27.48
N PHE A 360 -4.43 11.82 -28.43
CA PHE A 360 -4.15 12.07 -29.85
C PHE A 360 -4.94 13.27 -30.41
N SER A 361 -6.10 13.62 -29.82
CA SER A 361 -6.87 14.80 -30.24
C SER A 361 -6.16 16.14 -29.95
N LYS A 362 -5.14 16.14 -29.07
CA LYS A 362 -4.30 17.30 -28.76
C LYS A 362 -3.01 17.33 -29.58
N LEU A 363 -2.75 16.32 -30.42
CA LEU A 363 -1.61 16.29 -31.32
C LEU A 363 -1.81 17.30 -32.47
N ARG A 364 -0.88 18.22 -32.64
CA ARG A 364 -0.94 19.30 -33.65
C ARG A 364 0.20 19.28 -34.67
N GLY A 365 1.24 18.50 -34.44
CA GLY A 365 2.37 18.39 -35.35
C GLY A 365 3.09 17.06 -35.21
N GLN A 366 3.60 16.55 -36.32
CA GLN A 366 4.37 15.32 -36.37
C GLN A 366 5.63 15.60 -37.20
N GLY A 367 6.80 15.34 -36.63
CA GLY A 367 8.09 15.41 -37.30
C GLY A 367 8.71 14.03 -37.34
N TYR A 368 9.03 13.57 -38.55
CA TYR A 368 9.64 12.26 -38.78
C TYR A 368 10.96 12.42 -39.52
N ASP A 369 11.82 11.40 -39.45
CA ASP A 369 12.95 11.29 -40.34
C ASP A 369 12.49 11.04 -41.80
N GLY A 370 13.39 11.23 -42.76
CA GLY A 370 13.07 11.10 -44.19
C GLY A 370 12.90 9.66 -44.67
N ALA A 371 12.73 8.68 -43.78
CA ALA A 371 12.56 7.29 -44.16
C ALA A 371 11.23 7.10 -44.92
N SER A 372 11.25 6.24 -45.95
CA SER A 372 10.11 6.06 -46.87
C SER A 372 8.83 5.60 -46.18
N ASN A 373 8.93 4.91 -45.04
CA ASN A 373 7.78 4.42 -44.28
C ASN A 373 7.23 5.46 -43.30
N MET A 374 8.01 6.50 -43.02
CA MET A 374 7.64 7.57 -42.11
C MET A 374 7.07 8.79 -42.83
N GLN A 375 7.62 9.12 -44.02
CA GLN A 375 7.20 10.29 -44.81
C GLN A 375 6.67 9.92 -46.22
N GLY A 376 6.42 8.64 -46.49
CA GLY A 376 6.05 8.14 -47.82
C GLY A 376 4.69 8.61 -48.33
N ARG A 377 4.64 9.14 -49.56
CA ARG A 377 3.41 9.59 -50.22
C ARG A 377 2.35 8.49 -50.47
N ILE A 378 2.74 7.21 -50.48
CA ILE A 378 1.87 6.07 -50.81
C ILE A 378 1.61 5.17 -49.58
N ASN A 379 2.63 4.95 -48.74
CA ASN A 379 2.58 4.04 -47.57
C ASN A 379 3.10 4.70 -46.27
N GLY A 380 3.21 6.02 -46.20
CA GLY A 380 3.72 6.73 -45.02
C GLY A 380 2.70 6.88 -43.90
N LEU A 381 3.17 7.33 -42.73
CA LEU A 381 2.33 7.68 -41.59
C LEU A 381 1.40 8.85 -41.95
N ASN A 382 0.14 8.53 -42.23
CA ASN A 382 -0.92 9.51 -42.45
C ASN A 382 -1.76 9.66 -41.17
N PRO A 383 -2.21 10.88 -40.84
CA PRO A 383 -2.96 11.18 -39.62
C PRO A 383 -4.28 10.42 -39.49
#